data_AF-A0A658KFZ4-F1
#
_entry.id   AF-A0A658KFZ4-F1
#
_cell.length_a   1.000
_cell.length_b   1.000
_cell.length_c   1.000
_cell.angle_alpha   90.00
_cell.angle_beta   90.00
_cell.angle_gamma   90.00
#
_symmetry.space_group_name_H-M   'P 1'
#
loop_
_entity.id
_entity.type
_entity.pdbx_description
1 polymer ?
#
loop_
_entity_poly.entity_id
_entity_poly.type
_entity_poly.pdbx_seq_one_letter_code
_entity_poly.pdbx_strand_id
1 'polypeptide(L)'
;MSNPRYPEEFKIQAVNQVTEKKLPVADVAARLGVSTHSLYAWIKRYRKPQAERQQDDDQHAELRRLRAELKRVTEERDILKKAAAYFAKECG
;
A
#
# COMPACT_ATOMS: atom_id res chain seq x y z
N MET A 1 2.39 -14.16 12.59
CA MET A 1 3.62 -14.16 11.77
C MET A 1 4.03 -12.72 11.53
N SER A 2 5.15 -12.26 12.08
CA SER A 2 5.71 -10.94 11.73
C SER A 2 6.25 -11.01 10.30
N ASN A 3 5.92 -10.04 9.46
CA ASN A 3 6.49 -9.96 8.13
C ASN A 3 7.91 -9.37 8.27
N PRO A 4 8.99 -10.11 7.98
CA PRO A 4 10.34 -9.61 8.16
C PRO A 4 10.55 -8.36 7.31
N ARG A 5 10.99 -7.26 7.94
CA ARG A 5 11.21 -6.00 7.24
C ARG A 5 12.61 -5.98 6.66
N TYR A 6 12.71 -6.48 5.43
CA TYR A 6 13.97 -6.43 4.69
C TYR A 6 14.32 -4.98 4.31
N PRO A 7 15.61 -4.59 4.42
CA PRO A 7 16.11 -3.32 3.92
C PRO A 7 15.86 -3.14 2.41
N GLU A 8 15.88 -1.91 1.93
CA GLU A 8 15.61 -1.62 0.51
C GLU A 8 16.73 -2.13 -0.38
N GLU A 9 17.98 -1.92 0.02
CA GLU A 9 19.17 -2.40 -0.67
C GLU A 9 19.15 -3.92 -0.84
N PHE A 10 18.67 -4.66 0.16
CA PHE A 10 18.52 -6.11 0.09
C PHE A 10 17.52 -6.51 -0.99
N LYS A 11 16.36 -5.83 -1.04
CA LYS A 11 15.31 -6.11 -2.03
C LYS A 11 15.79 -5.78 -3.45
N ILE A 12 16.49 -4.66 -3.62
CA ILE A 12 17.05 -4.26 -4.92
C ILE A 12 18.07 -5.31 -5.39
N GLN A 13 18.99 -5.73 -4.53
CA GLN A 13 19.96 -6.77 -4.88
C GLN A 13 19.28 -8.10 -5.23
N ALA A 14 18.26 -8.51 -4.49
CA ALA A 14 17.48 -9.71 -4.79
C ALA A 14 16.79 -9.62 -6.16
N VAL A 15 16.23 -8.45 -6.50
CA VAL A 15 15.64 -8.20 -7.81
C VAL A 15 16.69 -8.24 -8.92
N ASN A 16 17.85 -7.61 -8.72
CA ASN A 16 18.94 -7.60 -9.70
C ASN A 16 19.49 -9.00 -10.00
N GLN A 17 19.50 -9.91 -9.02
CA GLN A 17 19.85 -11.31 -9.27
C GLN A 17 18.90 -11.99 -10.27
N VAL A 18 17.62 -11.62 -10.28
CA VAL A 18 16.64 -12.17 -11.22
C VAL A 18 16.66 -11.43 -12.54
N THR A 19 16.74 -10.09 -12.53
CA THR A 19 16.61 -9.27 -13.74
C THR A 19 17.91 -9.18 -14.55
N GLU A 20 19.04 -8.93 -13.88
CA GLU A 20 20.34 -8.74 -14.52
C GLU A 20 21.07 -10.07 -14.70
N LYS A 21 21.13 -10.89 -13.64
CA LYS A 21 21.81 -12.20 -13.69
C LYS A 21 20.94 -13.34 -14.24
N LYS A 22 19.68 -13.05 -14.58
CA LYS A 22 18.69 -13.98 -15.15
C LYS A 22 18.52 -15.29 -14.37
N LEU A 23 18.74 -15.26 -13.05
CA LEU A 23 18.56 -16.44 -12.22
C LEU A 23 17.07 -16.74 -12.00
N PRO A 24 16.68 -18.03 -11.87
CA PRO A 24 15.31 -18.40 -11.56
C PRO A 24 14.83 -17.81 -10.23
N VAL A 25 13.60 -17.30 -10.20
CA VAL A 25 13.00 -16.72 -8.98
C VAL A 25 12.97 -17.72 -7.83
N ALA A 26 12.68 -18.99 -8.12
CA ALA A 26 12.65 -20.05 -7.10
C ALA A 26 14.01 -20.25 -6.43
N ASP A 27 15.09 -20.27 -7.21
CA ASP A 27 16.45 -20.47 -6.71
C ASP A 27 16.93 -19.27 -5.89
N VAL A 28 16.67 -18.05 -6.38
CA VAL A 28 17.02 -16.82 -5.65
C VAL A 28 16.22 -16.74 -4.33
N ALA A 29 14.93 -17.06 -4.36
CA ALA A 29 14.09 -17.07 -3.17
C ALA A 29 14.58 -18.08 -2.13
N ALA A 30 14.89 -19.31 -2.55
CA ALA A 30 15.41 -20.35 -1.68
C ALA A 30 16.77 -19.98 -1.07
N ARG A 31 17.70 -19.44 -1.87
CA ARG A 31 19.03 -19.00 -1.40
C ARG A 31 18.96 -17.85 -0.40
N LEU A 32 18.05 -16.91 -0.60
CA LEU A 32 17.89 -15.73 0.25
C LEU A 32 16.97 -15.99 1.45
N GLY A 33 16.34 -17.16 1.55
CA GLY A 33 15.40 -17.48 2.62
C GLY A 33 14.12 -16.62 2.59
N VAL A 34 13.67 -16.22 1.40
CA VAL A 34 12.47 -15.39 1.20
C VAL A 34 11.41 -16.16 0.44
N SER A 35 10.14 -15.78 0.59
CA SER A 35 9.10 -16.40 -0.22
C SER A 35 9.20 -15.97 -1.69
N THR A 36 8.89 -16.88 -2.62
CA THR A 36 8.80 -16.56 -4.05
C THR A 36 7.78 -15.45 -4.32
N HIS A 37 6.67 -15.44 -3.58
CA HIS A 37 5.65 -14.39 -3.65
C HIS A 37 6.23 -13.00 -3.32
N SER A 38 6.99 -12.89 -2.22
CA SER A 38 7.68 -11.65 -1.85
C SER A 38 8.63 -11.19 -2.94
N LEU A 39 9.40 -12.12 -3.52
CA LEU A 39 10.36 -11.80 -4.58
C LEU A 39 9.65 -11.29 -5.86
N TYR A 40 8.54 -11.91 -6.28
CA TYR A 40 7.72 -11.40 -7.37
C TYR A 40 7.15 -10.00 -7.08
N ALA A 41 6.69 -9.76 -5.86
CA ALA A 41 6.20 -8.45 -5.45
C ALA A 41 7.32 -7.39 -5.51
N TRP A 42 8.54 -7.73 -5.10
CA TRP A 42 9.69 -6.85 -5.22
C TRP A 42 10.06 -6.59 -6.68
N ILE A 43 10.11 -7.62 -7.53
CA ILE A 43 10.38 -7.45 -8.97
C ILE A 43 9.37 -6.48 -9.59
N LYS A 44 8.08 -6.66 -9.30
CA LYS A 44 7.02 -5.76 -9.80
C LYS A 44 7.22 -4.32 -9.33
N ARG A 45 7.58 -4.11 -8.06
CA ARG A 45 7.78 -2.78 -7.49
C ARG A 45 9.05 -2.10 -8.04
N TYR A 46 10.18 -2.80 -8.00
CA TYR A 46 11.50 -2.26 -8.34
C TYR A 46 11.81 -2.23 -9.84
N ARG A 47 10.94 -2.78 -10.69
CA ARG A 47 11.02 -2.57 -12.15
C ARG A 47 10.84 -1.10 -12.55
N LYS A 48 10.08 -0.33 -11.76
CA LYS A 48 9.88 1.11 -11.99
C LYS A 48 11.07 1.91 -11.46
N PRO A 49 11.46 3.03 -12.08
CA PRO A 49 12.42 3.99 -11.51
C PRO A 49 12.02 4.47 -10.10
N GLN A 50 13.00 4.85 -9.29
CA GLN A 50 12.74 5.30 -7.91
C GLN A 50 11.79 6.49 -7.83
N ALA A 51 11.92 7.46 -8.74
CA ALA A 51 11.03 8.63 -8.79
C ALA A 51 9.56 8.24 -9.01
N GLU A 52 9.29 7.32 -9.93
CA GLU A 52 7.93 6.81 -10.17
C GLU A 52 7.39 6.03 -8.97
N ARG A 53 8.23 5.25 -8.29
CA ARG A 53 7.80 4.54 -7.06
C ARG A 53 7.43 5.50 -5.96
N GLN A 54 8.20 6.57 -5.78
CA GLN A 54 7.92 7.60 -4.78
C GLN A 54 6.61 8.32 -5.10
N GLN A 55 6.40 8.69 -6.37
CA GLN A 55 5.16 9.30 -6.82
C GLN A 55 3.95 8.38 -6.58
N ASP A 56 4.05 7.09 -6.90
CA ASP A 56 2.99 6.10 -6.61
C ASP A 56 2.70 6.04 -5.09
N ASP A 57 3.75 5.98 -4.26
CA ASP A 57 3.63 5.89 -2.80
C ASP A 57 2.94 7.15 -2.21
N ASP A 58 3.31 8.33 -2.70
CA ASP A 58 2.73 9.61 -2.32
C ASP A 58 1.26 9.71 -2.72
N GLN A 59 0.92 9.33 -3.96
CA GLN A 59 -0.47 9.27 -4.45
C GLN A 59 -1.31 8.31 -3.60
N HIS A 60 -0.77 7.14 -3.24
CA HIS A 60 -1.47 6.20 -2.37
C HIS A 60 -1.66 6.76 -0.95
N ALA A 61 -0.70 7.54 -0.44
CA ALA A 61 -0.82 8.20 0.85
C ALA A 61 -1.92 9.27 0.83
N GLU A 62 -1.98 10.08 -0.22
CA GLU A 62 -3.02 11.08 -0.43
C GLU A 62 -4.41 10.42 -0.56
N LEU A 63 -4.53 9.35 -1.35
CA LEU A 63 -5.78 8.61 -1.46
C LEU A 63 -6.28 8.07 -0.11
N ARG A 64 -5.38 7.57 0.75
CA ARG A 64 -5.75 7.13 2.10
C ARG A 64 -6.25 8.29 2.95
N ARG A 65 -5.57 9.44 2.90
CA ARG A 65 -5.96 10.66 3.62
C ARG A 65 -7.34 11.13 3.16
N LEU A 66 -7.55 11.26 1.86
CA LEU A 66 -8.81 11.71 1.27
C LEU A 66 -9.97 10.77 1.61
N ARG A 67 -9.75 9.45 1.58
CA ARG A 67 -10.77 8.47 1.98
C ARG A 67 -11.14 8.60 3.46
N ALA A 68 -10.16 8.84 4.34
CA ALA A 68 -10.42 9.04 5.76
C ALA A 68 -11.19 10.35 6.02
N GLU A 69 -10.83 11.42 5.32
CA GLU A 69 -11.52 12.70 5.43
C GLU A 69 -12.94 12.62 4.89
N LEU A 70 -13.13 12.00 3.72
CA LEU A 70 -14.45 11.77 3.13
C LEU A 70 -15.35 10.97 4.07
N LYS A 71 -14.81 9.94 4.73
CA LYS A 71 -15.54 9.18 5.75
C LYS A 71 -15.97 10.10 6.91
N ARG A 72 -15.04 10.88 7.48
CA ARG A 72 -15.33 11.81 8.58
C ARG A 72 -16.43 12.79 8.24
N VAL A 73 -16.33 13.49 7.11
CA VAL A 73 -17.32 14.51 6.72
C VAL A 73 -18.68 13.89 6.37
N THR A 74 -18.69 12.66 5.85
CA THR A 74 -19.94 11.93 5.60
C THR A 74 -20.63 11.59 6.91
N GLU A 75 -19.89 11.12 7.91
CA GLU A 75 -20.42 10.82 9.24
C GLU A 75 -20.96 12.10 9.92
N GLU A 76 -20.22 13.20 9.88
CA GLU A 76 -20.67 14.50 10.42
C GLU A 76 -21.98 14.97 9.77
N ARG A 77 -22.04 14.92 8.43
CA ARG A 77 -23.26 15.24 7.68
C ARG A 77 -24.44 14.37 8.11
N ASP A 78 -24.21 13.07 8.29
CA ASP A 78 -25.27 12.13 8.63
C ASP A 78 -25.77 12.32 10.06
N ILE A 79 -24.88 12.69 10.99
CA ILE A 79 -25.27 13.10 12.35
C ILE A 79 -26.17 14.33 12.30
N LEU A 80 -25.77 15.37 11.56
CA LEU A 80 -26.55 16.61 11.45
C LEU A 80 -27.92 16.36 10.82
N LYS A 81 -28.00 15.52 9.79
CA LYS A 81 -29.27 15.12 9.17
C LYS A 81 -30.19 14.40 10.16
N LYS A 82 -29.64 13.47 10.95
CA LYS A 82 -30.40 12.75 11.99
C LYS A 82 -30.92 13.71 13.06
N ALA A 83 -30.09 14.66 13.50
CA ALA A 83 -30.49 15.67 14.47
C ALA A 83 -31.62 16.56 13.92
N ALA A 84 -31.49 17.07 12.70
CA ALA A 84 -32.52 17.89 12.06
C ALA A 84 -33.86 17.13 11.92
N ALA A 85 -33.81 15.86 11.53
CA ALA A 85 -35.00 15.01 11.44
C ALA A 85 -35.66 14.77 12.81
N TYR A 86 -34.85 14.57 13.86
CA TYR A 86 -35.35 14.43 15.23
C TYR A 86 -36.07 15.71 15.69
N PHE A 87 -35.44 16.88 15.55
CA PHE A 87 -36.04 18.15 15.94
C PHE A 87 -37.31 18.48 15.15
N ALA A 88 -37.34 18.20 13.84
CA ALA A 88 -38.54 18.41 13.03
C ALA A 88 -39.72 17.53 13.48
N LYS A 89 -39.46 16.37 14.09
CA LYS A 89 -40.50 15.47 14.63
C LYS A 89 -40.98 15.89 16.02
N GLU A 90 -40.11 16.42 16.87
CA GLU A 90 -40.46 16.83 18.24
C GLU A 90 -41.15 18.21 18.32
N CYS A 91 -40.95 19.07 17.31
CA CYS A 91 -41.53 20.42 17.26
C CYS A 91 -42.82 20.55 16.43
N GLY A 92 -43.32 19.46 15.84
CA GLY A 92 -44.59 19.40 15.11
C GLY A 92 -45.63 18.59 15.85
#